data_AF-A0A968CP35-F1
#
_entry.id   AF-A0A968CP35-F1
#
_cell.length_a   1.000
_cell.length_b   1.000
_cell.length_c   1.000
_cell.angle_alpha   90.00
_cell.angle_beta   90.00
_cell.angle_gamma   90.00
#
_symmetry.space_group_name_H-M   'P 1'
#
loop_
_entity.id
_entity.type
_entity.pdbx_description
1 polymer ?
#
loop_
_entity_poly.entity_id
_entity_poly.type
_entity_poly.pdbx_seq_one_letter_code
_entity_poly.pdbx_strand_id
1 'polypeptide(L)' 'YTTEEGKESVVAFHGAGESFGEVSLIDQQTIPATVAALETSLVMVVGRSDFFDIVYKLPKVMNQLLLLLSGRLRQSWS' A
#
# COMPACT_ATOMS: atom_id res chain seq x y z
N TYR A 1 -2.19 -11.90 7.12
CA TYR A 1 -2.37 -12.17 8.55
C TYR A 1 -2.96 -13.56 8.70
N THR A 2 -2.33 -14.41 9.50
CA THR A 2 -2.88 -15.71 9.87
C THR A 2 -3.73 -15.49 11.10
N THR A 3 -5.03 -15.78 11.04
CA THR A 3 -5.85 -15.83 12.25
C THR A 3 -5.40 -17.00 13.13
N GLU A 4 -5.71 -16.99 14.43
CA GLU A 4 -5.31 -18.06 15.37
C GLU A 4 -5.73 -19.47 14.92
N GLU A 5 -6.65 -19.60 13.95
CA GLU A 5 -7.10 -20.87 13.35
C GLU A 5 -6.29 -21.32 12.12
N GLY A 6 -5.21 -20.64 11.75
CA GLY A 6 -4.42 -21.01 10.56
C GLY A 6 -5.07 -20.63 9.22
N LYS A 7 -6.14 -19.83 9.26
CA LYS A 7 -6.88 -19.40 8.07
C LYS A 7 -6.17 -18.21 7.42
N GLU A 8 -5.83 -18.34 6.15
CA GLU A 8 -5.37 -17.21 5.34
C GLU A 8 -6.49 -16.16 5.26
N SER A 9 -6.22 -14.96 5.73
CA SER A 9 -7.16 -13.84 5.65
C SER A 9 -6.74 -12.88 4.55
N VAL A 10 -7.64 -12.68 3.57
CA VAL A 10 -7.48 -11.65 2.53
C VAL A 10 -7.69 -10.28 3.17
N VAL A 11 -6.66 -9.44 3.10
CA VAL A 11 -6.64 -8.13 3.77
C VAL A 11 -7.24 -7.04 2.89
N ALA A 12 -7.03 -7.13 1.58
CA ALA A 12 -7.51 -6.17 0.61
C ALA A 12 -7.54 -6.79 -0.79
N PHE A 13 -8.44 -6.29 -1.63
CA PHE A 13 -8.41 -6.46 -3.08
C PHE A 13 -7.97 -5.15 -3.70
N HIS A 14 -7.13 -5.22 -4.72
CA HIS A 14 -6.62 -4.04 -5.43
C HIS A 14 -7.02 -4.04 -6.89
N GLY A 15 -7.55 -2.91 -7.35
CA GLY A 15 -7.96 -2.68 -8.73
C GLY A 15 -7.02 -1.78 -9.53
N ALA A 16 -7.37 -1.54 -10.79
CA ALA A 16 -6.65 -0.61 -11.65
C ALA A 16 -6.63 0.80 -11.04
N GLY A 17 -5.44 1.41 -10.99
CA GLY A 17 -5.23 2.74 -10.41
C GLY A 17 -5.01 2.75 -8.89
N GLU A 18 -5.13 1.61 -8.22
CA GLU A 18 -4.84 1.49 -6.79
C GLU A 18 -3.38 1.10 -6.53
N SER A 19 -2.89 1.47 -5.34
CA SER A 19 -1.52 1.19 -4.88
C SER A 19 -1.52 0.36 -3.60
N PHE A 20 -0.44 -0.37 -3.36
CA PHE A 20 -0.19 -1.14 -2.14
C PHE A 20 1.29 -1.09 -1.76
N GLY A 21 1.61 -1.40 -0.50
CA GLY A 21 2.99 -1.44 0.02
C GLY A 21 3.57 -0.06 0.37
N GLU A 22 2.79 1.01 0.27
CA GLU A 22 3.25 2.38 0.53
C GLU A 22 3.63 2.62 1.99
N VAL A 23 2.95 1.98 2.93
CA VAL A 23 3.24 2.12 4.36
C VAL A 23 4.65 1.60 4.65
N SER A 24 5.01 0.44 4.09
CA SER A 24 6.34 -0.15 4.27
C SER A 24 7.47 0.68 3.63
N LEU A 25 7.18 1.49 2.61
CA LEU A 25 8.16 2.44 2.07
C LEU A 25 8.44 3.58 3.07
N ILE A 26 7.44 3.97 3.86
CA ILE A 26 7.48 5.10 4.80
C ILE A 26 8.08 4.69 6.14
N ASP A 27 7.51 3.68 6.79
CA ASP A 27 7.87 3.29 8.16
C ASP A 27 8.99 2.24 8.23
N GLN A 28 9.35 1.65 7.08
CA GLN A 28 10.30 0.54 6.94
C GLN A 28 9.90 -0.70 7.72
N GLN A 29 8.63 -0.80 8.13
CA GLN A 29 8.06 -1.98 8.74
C GLN A 29 7.35 -2.76 7.64
N THR A 30 8.03 -3.77 7.14
CA THR A 30 7.39 -4.72 6.22
C THR A 30 6.56 -5.69 7.05
N ILE A 31 5.25 -5.55 7.00
CA ILE A 31 4.35 -6.60 7.48
C ILE A 31 4.47 -7.75 6.48
N PRO A 32 4.67 -9.00 6.90
CA PRO A 32 4.69 -10.13 5.99
C PRO A 32 3.28 -10.33 5.41
N ALA A 33 3.03 -9.65 4.30
CA ALA A 33 1.83 -9.79 3.49
C ALA A 33 2.25 -10.27 2.10
N THR A 34 1.62 -11.36 1.66
CA THR A 34 1.80 -11.88 0.30
C THR A 34 0.82 -11.17 -0.61
N VAL A 35 1.28 -10.77 -1.79
CA VAL A 35 0.43 -10.22 -2.85
C VAL A 35 0.42 -11.21 -4.01
N ALA A 36 -0.77 -11.57 -4.48
CA ALA A 36 -0.97 -12.44 -5.64
C ALA A 36 -1.89 -11.75 -6.64
N ALA A 37 -1.54 -11.82 -7.93
CA ALA A 37 -2.40 -11.33 -8.99
C ALA A 37 -3.53 -12.34 -9.26
N LEU A 38 -4.78 -11.86 -9.28
CA LEU A 38 -5.95 -12.69 -9.58
C LEU A 38 -6.20 -12.85 -11.09
N GLU A 39 -5.58 -11.99 -11.90
CA GLU A 39 -5.63 -12.00 -13.35
C GLU A 39 -4.32 -11.47 -13.95
N THR A 40 -4.21 -11.41 -15.28
CA THR A 40 -3.05 -10.79 -15.92
C THR A 40 -3.05 -9.29 -15.63
N SER A 41 -2.05 -8.80 -14.90
CA SER A 41 -1.98 -7.42 -14.43
C SER A 41 -0.66 -6.76 -14.81
N LEU A 42 -0.72 -5.45 -15.08
CA LEU A 42 0.46 -4.60 -15.20
C LEU A 42 0.62 -3.79 -13.93
N VAL A 43 1.79 -3.88 -13.29
CA VAL A 43 2.10 -3.17 -12.04
C VAL A 43 3.30 -2.26 -12.27
N MET A 44 3.22 -1.04 -11.74
CA MET A 44 4.36 -0.12 -11.70
C MET A 44 5.02 -0.22 -10.33
N VAL A 45 6.33 -0.45 -10.32
CA VAL A 45 7.11 -0.54 -9.09
C VAL A 45 7.91 0.74 -8.91
N VAL A 46 7.80 1.34 -7.72
CA VAL A 46 8.57 2.52 -7.34
C VAL A 46 9.53 2.13 -6.22
N GLY A 47 10.83 2.31 -6.45
CA GLY A 47 11.85 2.08 -5.43
C GLY A 47 11.77 3.11 -4.31
N ARG A 48 12.28 2.77 -3.13
CA ARG A 48 12.24 3.66 -1.96
C ARG A 48 12.92 5.01 -2.21
N SER A 49 14.10 5.01 -2.83
CA SER A 49 14.81 6.24 -3.19
C SER A 49 13.95 7.13 -4.08
N ASP A 50 13.38 6.54 -5.14
CA ASP A 50 12.57 7.27 -6.11
C ASP A 50 11.28 7.81 -5.49
N PHE A 51 10.67 7.04 -4.58
CA PHE A 51 9.51 7.46 -3.82
C PHE A 51 9.79 8.71 -3.00
N PHE A 52 10.87 8.72 -2.21
CA PHE A 52 11.24 9.89 -1.41
C PHE A 52 11.66 11.06 -2.28
N ASP A 53 12.37 10.81 -3.38
CA ASP A 53 12.70 11.83 -4.37
C ASP A 53 11.46 12.53 -4.92
N ILE A 54 10.43 11.76 -5.31
CA ILE A 54 9.16 12.29 -5.81
C ILE A 54 8.46 13.09 -4.71
N VAL A 55 8.32 12.51 -3.53
CA VAL A 55 7.56 13.09 -2.41
C VAL A 55 8.21 14.39 -1.91
N TYR A 56 9.55 14.47 -1.88
CA TYR A 56 10.27 15.69 -1.51
C TYR A 56 10.30 16.75 -2.60
N LYS A 57 10.36 16.36 -3.88
CA LYS A 57 10.39 17.31 -5.00
C LYS A 57 8.99 17.84 -5.35
N LEU A 58 7.94 17.08 -5.07
CA LEU A 58 6.56 17.40 -5.46
C LEU A 58 5.63 17.40 -4.23
N PRO A 59 5.51 18.52 -3.49
CA PRO A 59 4.66 18.62 -2.29
C PRO A 59 3.19 18.24 -2.52
N LYS A 60 2.68 18.42 -3.75
CA LYS A 60 1.33 17.98 -4.12
C LYS A 60 1.14 16.46 -3.97
N VAL A 61 2.17 15.67 -4.29
CA VAL A 61 2.14 14.21 -4.16
C VAL A 61 2.08 13.82 -2.68
N MET A 62 2.87 14.47 -1.83
CA MET A 62 2.81 14.26 -0.37
C MET A 62 1.40 14.51 0.19
N ASN A 63 0.76 15.62 -0.20
CA ASN A 63 -0.59 15.93 0.27
C ASN A 63 -1.61 14.87 -0.16
N GLN A 64 -1.53 14.37 -1.41
CA GLN A 64 -2.42 13.31 -1.89
C GLN A 64 -2.18 11.99 -1.15
N LEU A 65 -0.92 11.66 -0.88
CA LEU A 65 -0.56 10.47 -0.09
C LEU A 65 -1.15 10.53 1.33
N LEU A 66 -1.05 11.68 2.00
CA LEU A 66 -1.63 11.87 3.34
C LEU A 66 -3.15 11.70 3.33
N LEU A 67 -3.84 12.27 2.35
CA LEU A 67 -5.28 12.12 2.20
C LEU A 67 -5.66 10.65 1.98
N LEU A 68 -4.95 9.95 1.10
CA LEU A 68 -5.16 8.54 0.80
C LEU A 68 -4.96 7.66 2.04
N LEU A 69 -3.86 7.83 2.76
CA LEU A 69 -3.57 7.06 3.98
C LEU A 69 -4.59 7.35 5.09
N SER A 70 -5.01 8.62 5.25
CA SER A 70 -6.07 8.98 6.20
C SER A 70 -7.41 8.33 5.86
N GLY A 71 -7.70 8.15 4.57
CA GLY A 71 -8.90 7.46 4.09
C GLY A 71 -8.89 5.98 4.44
N ARG A 72 -7.75 5.30 4.19
CA ARG A 72 -7.56 3.88 4.53
C ARG A 72 -7.68 3.62 6.03
N LEU A 73 -7.10 4.50 6.87
CA LEU A 73 -7.25 4.41 8.33
C LEU A 73 -8.72 4.49 8.76
N ARG A 74 -9.52 5.41 8.20
CA ARG A 74 -10.95 5.50 8.50
C ARG A 74 -11.73 4.25 8.08
N GLN A 75 -11.41 3.67 6.93
CA GLN A 75 -12.03 2.43 6.47
C GLN A 75 -11.73 1.25 7.40
N SER A 76 -10.54 1.19 8.01
CA SER A 76 -10.18 0.13 8.95
C SER A 76 -10.95 0.14 10.28
N TRP A 77 -11.60 1.25 10.61
CA TRP A 77 -12.45 1.39 11.80
C TRP A 77 -13.92 1.00 11.57
N SER A 78 -14.28 0.77 10.30
CA SER A 78 -15.65 0.40 9.88
C SER A 78 -15.73 -1.11 9.66
#